data_AF-A0A7W7PR40-F1
#
_entry.id   AF-A0A7W7PR40-F1
#
_cell.length_a   1.000
_cell.length_b   1.000
_cell.length_c   1.000
_cell.angle_alpha   90.00
_cell.angle_beta   90.00
_cell.angle_gamma   90.00
#
_symmetry.space_group_name_H-M   'P 1'
#
loop_
_entity.id
_entity.type
_entity.pdbx_description
1 polymer ?
#
loop_
_entity_poly.entity_id
_entity_poly.type
_entity_poly.pdbx_seq_one_letter_code
_entity_poly.pdbx_strand_id
1 'polypeptide(L)'
;MLLDAAVDIAAFADLPSAYWKKTWSANPLERLSREIKRRTDVVRVRPDLDALDRLAAAVLAELHDARQVLDRRHLPEASMAELFTTRPAESQPRITPQPEPEQLP
;
A
#
# COMPACT_ATOMS: atom_id res chain seq x y z
N MET A 1 -7.36 14.47 13.87
CA MET A 1 -7.24 14.16 12.43
C MET A 1 -6.11 13.18 12.11
N LEU A 2 -4.82 13.48 12.41
CA LEU A 2 -3.73 12.50 12.14
C LEU A 2 -3.67 11.38 13.20
N LEU A 3 -3.89 11.74 14.48
CA LEU A 3 -3.91 10.78 15.59
C LEU A 3 -5.06 9.78 15.49
N ASP A 4 -6.19 10.19 14.90
CA ASP A 4 -7.37 9.32 14.73
C ASP A 4 -7.14 8.24 13.66
N ALA A 5 -6.26 8.49 12.68
CA ALA A 5 -5.89 7.56 11.61
C ALA A 5 -4.62 6.75 11.93
N ALA A 6 -4.06 6.90 13.15
CA ALA A 6 -2.80 6.28 13.51
C ALA A 6 -2.84 4.74 13.38
N VAL A 7 -3.99 4.13 13.71
CA VAL A 7 -4.20 2.69 13.56
C VAL A 7 -4.16 2.27 12.09
N ASP A 8 -4.88 2.99 11.22
CA ASP A 8 -4.95 2.67 9.79
C ASP A 8 -3.59 2.83 9.10
N ILE A 9 -2.82 3.85 9.49
CA ILE A 9 -1.49 4.10 8.94
C ILE A 9 -0.48 3.07 9.44
N ALA A 10 -0.64 2.54 10.66
CA ALA A 10 0.28 1.56 11.25
C ALA A 10 -0.05 0.10 10.89
N ALA A 11 -1.21 -0.19 10.30
CA ALA A 11 -1.67 -1.56 10.01
C ALA A 11 -0.71 -2.39 9.14
N PHE A 12 0.18 -1.76 8.36
CA PHE A 12 1.19 -2.49 7.59
C PHE A 12 2.27 -3.15 8.47
N ALA A 13 2.43 -2.70 9.71
CA ALA A 13 3.43 -3.22 10.65
C ALA A 13 3.14 -4.67 11.08
N ASP A 14 1.91 -5.15 10.85
CA ASP A 14 1.52 -6.55 11.05
C ASP A 14 2.17 -7.48 10.00
N LEU A 15 2.68 -6.94 8.89
CA LEU A 15 3.40 -7.70 7.88
C LEU A 15 4.90 -7.81 8.23
N PRO A 16 5.58 -8.91 7.82
CA PRO A 16 7.04 -9.00 7.93
C PRO A 16 7.73 -7.80 7.29
N SER A 17 8.80 -7.30 7.92
CA SER A 17 9.50 -6.07 7.52
C SER A 17 10.06 -6.11 6.09
N ALA A 18 10.33 -7.30 5.56
CA ALA A 18 10.67 -7.53 4.15
C ALA A 18 9.63 -6.99 3.17
N TYR A 19 8.37 -6.82 3.60
CA TYR A 19 7.25 -6.40 2.77
C TYR A 19 6.84 -4.94 2.92
N TRP A 20 7.27 -4.25 3.96
CA TRP A 20 6.89 -2.85 4.19
C TRP A 20 7.21 -1.98 2.98
N LYS A 21 8.38 -2.19 2.37
CA LYS A 21 8.81 -1.46 1.17
C LYS A 21 7.87 -1.64 -0.03
N LYS A 22 7.17 -2.77 -0.07
CA LYS A 22 6.23 -3.12 -1.13
C LYS A 22 4.83 -2.59 -0.81
N THR A 23 4.41 -2.64 0.44
CA THR A 23 3.11 -2.18 0.92
C THR A 23 2.97 -0.65 0.85
N TRP A 24 4.00 0.11 1.25
CA TRP A 24 3.94 1.58 1.26
C TRP A 24 4.19 2.23 -0.12
N SER A 25 4.52 1.44 -1.16
CA SER A 25 4.97 1.99 -2.43
C SER A 25 3.77 2.46 -3.26
N ALA A 26 3.69 3.75 -3.54
CA ALA A 26 2.67 4.32 -4.44
C ALA A 26 2.93 4.04 -5.93
N ASN A 27 4.10 3.50 -6.30
CA ASN A 27 4.51 3.29 -7.70
C ASN A 27 3.49 2.50 -8.55
N PRO A 28 2.83 1.42 -8.05
CA PRO A 28 1.73 0.76 -8.75
C PRO A 28 0.59 1.69 -9.13
N LEU A 29 0.15 2.51 -8.17
CA LEU A 29 -0.97 3.41 -8.32
C LEU A 29 -0.62 4.58 -9.24
N GLU A 30 0.57 5.15 -9.07
CA GLU A 30 1.09 6.20 -9.96
C GLU A 30 1.24 5.71 -11.40
N ARG A 31 1.67 4.46 -11.61
CA ARG A 31 1.80 3.90 -12.96
C ARG A 31 0.43 3.68 -13.59
N LEU A 32 -0.56 3.21 -12.83
CA LEU A 32 -1.94 3.09 -13.27
C LEU A 32 -2.54 4.46 -13.65
N SER A 33 -2.44 5.45 -12.76
CA SER A 33 -3.01 6.78 -13.00
C SER A 33 -2.35 7.48 -14.18
N ARG A 34 -1.02 7.34 -14.33
CA ARG A 34 -0.28 7.85 -15.50
C ARG A 34 -0.74 7.19 -16.80
N GLU A 35 -1.00 5.89 -16.77
CA GLU A 35 -1.44 5.13 -17.94
C GLU A 35 -2.86 5.51 -18.38
N ILE A 36 -3.78 5.62 -17.42
CA ILE A 36 -5.14 6.10 -17.66
C ILE A 36 -5.08 7.50 -18.28
N LYS A 37 -4.35 8.44 -17.64
CA LYS A 37 -4.19 9.81 -18.14
C LYS A 37 -3.65 9.84 -19.58
N ARG A 38 -2.59 9.08 -19.87
CA ARG A 38 -1.97 9.03 -21.20
C ARG A 38 -2.97 8.55 -22.27
N ARG A 39 -3.81 7.56 -21.97
CA ARG A 39 -4.79 7.01 -22.93
C ARG A 39 -6.02 7.91 -23.09
N THR A 40 -6.43 8.60 -22.04
CA THR A 40 -7.48 9.61 -22.14
C THR A 40 -7.01 10.85 -22.90
N ASP A 41 -5.74 11.24 -22.78
CA ASP A 41 -5.18 12.40 -23.51
C ASP A 41 -5.20 12.22 -25.05
N VAL A 42 -5.18 10.97 -25.54
CA VAL A 42 -5.32 10.66 -26.98
C VAL A 42 -6.75 10.89 -27.48
N VAL A 43 -7.74 10.58 -26.64
CA VAL A 43 -9.15 10.70 -27.00
C VAL A 43 -9.62 12.11 -26.62
N ARG A 44 -9.47 13.07 -27.53
CA ARG A 44 -9.79 14.51 -27.34
C ARG A 44 -11.26 14.82 -27.00
N VAL A 45 -12.14 13.82 -26.89
CA VAL A 45 -13.57 13.95 -26.56
C VAL A 45 -13.81 13.29 -25.21
N ARG A 46 -14.60 13.94 -24.33
CA ARG A 46 -14.87 13.46 -22.97
C ARG A 46 -15.36 12.00 -22.98
N PRO A 47 -14.73 11.10 -22.21
CA PRO A 47 -15.25 9.76 -22.06
C PRO A 47 -16.55 9.79 -21.26
N ASP A 48 -17.51 8.99 -21.72
CA ASP A 48 -18.64 8.52 -20.91
C ASP A 48 -18.11 7.72 -19.69
N LEU A 49 -18.87 7.69 -18.59
CA LEU A 49 -18.41 7.02 -17.35
C LEU A 49 -18.15 5.52 -17.59
N ASP A 50 -19.02 4.85 -18.34
CA ASP A 50 -18.83 3.44 -18.68
C ASP A 50 -17.58 3.21 -19.55
N ALA A 51 -17.23 4.18 -20.40
CA ALA A 51 -16.02 4.12 -21.21
C ALA A 51 -14.75 4.27 -20.36
N LEU A 52 -14.79 5.12 -19.33
CA LEU A 52 -13.71 5.26 -18.36
C LEU A 52 -13.50 3.97 -17.56
N ASP A 53 -14.59 3.33 -17.10
CA ASP A 53 -14.51 2.07 -16.36
C ASP A 53 -13.92 0.95 -17.22
N ARG A 54 -14.34 0.82 -18.48
CA ARG A 54 -13.77 -0.15 -19.42
C ARG A 54 -12.28 0.10 -19.67
N LEU A 55 -11.87 1.37 -19.79
CA LEU A 55 -10.46 1.74 -19.96
C LEU A 55 -9.65 1.38 -18.71
N ALA A 56 -10.14 1.73 -17.53
CA ALA A 56 -9.47 1.42 -16.27
C ALA A 56 -9.32 -0.10 -16.09
N ALA A 57 -10.37 -0.88 -16.36
CA ALA A 57 -10.34 -2.33 -16.31
C ALA A 57 -9.33 -2.94 -17.31
N ALA A 58 -9.31 -2.44 -18.56
CA ALA A 58 -8.34 -2.90 -19.56
C ALA A 58 -6.89 -2.60 -19.14
N VAL A 59 -6.62 -1.38 -18.65
CA VAL A 59 -5.29 -1.01 -18.16
C VAL A 59 -4.88 -1.86 -16.96
N LEU A 60 -5.81 -2.14 -16.04
CA LEU A 60 -5.55 -2.99 -14.89
C LEU A 60 -5.20 -4.43 -15.31
N ALA A 61 -5.93 -5.00 -16.27
CA ALA A 61 -5.64 -6.32 -16.82
C ALA A 61 -4.25 -6.37 -17.46
N GLU A 62 -3.92 -5.39 -18.31
CA GLU A 62 -2.59 -5.31 -18.94
C GLU A 62 -1.46 -5.16 -17.92
N LEU A 63 -1.65 -4.32 -16.90
CA LEU A 63 -0.67 -4.16 -15.82
C LEU A 63 -0.59 -5.41 -14.95
N HIS A 64 -1.69 -6.13 -14.76
CA HIS A 64 -1.71 -7.41 -14.05
C HIS A 64 -0.88 -8.44 -14.81
N ASP A 65 -1.13 -8.63 -16.10
CA ASP A 65 -0.41 -9.59 -16.95
C ASP A 65 1.08 -9.25 -17.04
N ALA A 66 1.42 -7.98 -17.27
CA ALA A 66 2.82 -7.54 -17.29
C ALA A 66 3.52 -7.78 -15.94
N ARG A 67 2.78 -7.81 -14.83
CA ARG A 67 3.32 -8.07 -13.48
C ARG A 67 3.35 -9.55 -13.14
N GLN A 68 2.46 -10.37 -13.68
CA GLN A 68 2.53 -11.83 -13.56
C GLN A 68 3.80 -12.40 -14.19
N VAL A 69 4.24 -11.84 -15.32
CA VAL A 69 5.46 -12.29 -16.02
C VAL A 69 6.75 -11.92 -15.28
N LEU A 70 6.72 -10.88 -14.44
CA LEU A 70 7.84 -10.46 -13.59
C LEU A 70 7.74 -11.16 -12.22
N ASP A 71 8.21 -12.41 -12.16
CA ASP A 71 8.22 -13.40 -11.06
C ASP A 71 8.74 -12.91 -9.67
N ARG A 72 9.05 -11.62 -9.51
CA ARG A 72 9.71 -11.03 -8.33
C ARG A 72 8.76 -10.33 -7.36
N ARG A 73 7.45 -10.38 -7.56
CA ARG A 73 6.50 -9.53 -6.81
C ARG A 73 5.25 -10.22 -6.27
N HIS A 74 5.17 -11.54 -6.22
CA HIS A 74 4.23 -12.18 -5.30
C HIS A 74 4.80 -12.13 -3.88
N LEU A 75 3.93 -12.16 -2.86
CA LEU A 75 4.38 -12.38 -1.49
C LEU A 75 4.64 -13.89 -1.41
N PRO A 76 5.90 -14.37 -1.38
CA PRO A 76 6.15 -15.80 -1.36
C PRO A 76 5.45 -16.44 -0.17
N GLU A 77 4.81 -17.57 -0.42
CA GLU A 77 4.01 -18.30 0.56
C GLU A 77 4.82 -18.60 1.83
N ALA A 78 6.10 -18.96 1.67
CA ALA A 78 7.03 -19.20 2.77
C ALA A 78 7.19 -18.01 3.72
N SER A 79 7.26 -16.78 3.20
CA SER A 79 7.35 -15.58 4.05
C SER A 79 5.98 -15.05 4.50
N MET A 80 4.88 -15.46 3.85
CA MET A 80 3.53 -15.24 4.39
C MET A 80 3.21 -16.21 5.53
N ALA A 81 3.82 -17.40 5.54
CA ALA A 81 3.69 -18.37 6.63
C ALA A 81 4.24 -17.85 7.98
N GLU A 82 5.16 -16.89 7.94
CA GLU A 82 5.67 -16.18 9.14
C GLU A 82 4.53 -15.55 9.95
N LEU A 83 3.51 -15.00 9.28
CA LEU A 83 2.32 -14.43 9.92
C LEU A 83 1.54 -15.42 10.79
N PHE A 84 1.59 -16.71 10.45
CA PHE A 84 0.87 -17.77 11.15
C PHE A 84 1.73 -18.51 12.17
N THR A 85 3.04 -18.23 12.22
CA THR A 85 4.01 -18.89 13.11
C THR A 85 4.50 -17.99 14.23
N THR A 86 4.60 -16.67 14.03
CA THR A 86 4.82 -15.74 15.14
C THR A 86 3.54 -15.54 15.92
N ARG A 87 3.54 -16.03 17.16
CA ARG A 87 2.65 -15.58 18.25
C ARG A 87 2.51 -14.05 18.17
N PRO A 88 1.31 -13.45 18.32
CA PRO A 88 1.15 -12.00 18.26
C PRO A 88 2.17 -11.39 19.23
N ALA A 89 3.11 -10.63 18.67
CA ALA A 89 4.15 -10.00 19.45
C ALA A 89 3.44 -9.19 20.54
N GLU A 90 3.80 -9.48 21.78
CA GLU A 90 3.43 -8.65 22.92
C GLU A 90 3.64 -7.20 22.53
N SER A 91 2.59 -6.41 22.74
CA SER A 91 2.55 -4.99 22.45
C SER A 91 3.76 -4.32 23.08
N GLN A 92 4.78 -4.01 22.28
CA GLN A 92 5.91 -3.24 22.77
C GLN A 92 5.38 -1.90 23.27
N PRO A 93 5.87 -1.44 24.43
CA PRO A 93 5.16 -0.48 25.25
C PRO A 93 5.00 0.84 24.50
N ARG A 94 3.75 1.31 24.52
CA ARG A 94 3.31 2.69 24.27
C ARG A 94 4.45 3.64 24.63
N ILE A 95 4.95 4.39 23.64
CA ILE A 95 5.85 5.53 23.88
C ILE A 95 5.14 6.40 24.91
N THR A 96 5.60 6.29 26.15
CA THR A 96 5.10 7.11 27.25
C THR A 96 5.78 8.46 27.02
N PRO A 97 5.05 9.56 26.84
CA PRO A 97 5.68 10.87 26.86
C PRO A 97 6.40 10.98 28.21
N GLN A 98 7.72 11.17 28.16
CA GLN A 98 8.54 11.41 29.34
C GLN A 98 7.91 12.54 30.15
N PRO A 99 7.64 12.38 31.46
CA PRO A 99 7.20 13.49 32.27
C PRO A 99 8.33 14.51 32.33
N GLU A 100 7.98 15.79 32.14
CA GLU A 100 8.89 16.93 32.29
C GLU A 100 9.67 16.80 33.61
N PRO A 101 10.98 17.14 33.63
CA PRO A 101 11.74 17.09 34.87
C PRO A 101 11.12 18.07 35.87
N GLU A 102 10.69 17.52 37.00
CA GLU A 102 10.28 18.24 38.20
C GLU A 102 11.27 19.38 38.46
N GLN A 103 10.81 20.61 38.29
CA GLN A 103 11.43 21.75 38.93
C GLN A 103 11.11 21.64 40.42
N LEU A 104 12.15 21.47 41.23
CA LEU A 104 12.08 21.53 42.69
C LEU A 104 13.24 22.41 43.19
N PRO A 105 13.05 23.07 44.33
CA PRO A 105 12.34 24.33 44.53
C PRO A 105 13.19 25.59 44.24
#